data_AF-A0A7S2S1J7-F1
#
_entry.id   AF-A0A7S2S1J7-F1
#
_cell.length_a   1.000
_cell.length_b   1.000
_cell.length_c   1.000
_cell.angle_alpha   90.00
_cell.angle_beta   90.00
_cell.angle_gamma   90.00
#
_symmetry.space_group_name_H-M   'P 1'
#
loop_
_entity.id
_entity.type
_entity.pdbx_description
1 polymer ?
#
loop_
_entity_poly.entity_id
_entity_poly.type
_entity_poly.pdbx_seq_one_letter_code
_entity_poly.pdbx_strand_id
1 'polypeptide(L)'
;ATPTICFQTLLDSKPDVVVFALCGFGLSRAASEISSSWNQKRIDQLSQVCNSRMFVVDGNFLINRSGPRVVESCEVLAEAIHPELQGHFGHFGSSFLTSLSQALQLPESPDLKVRPQAVEDARNVKDDEEIDSPLDDPR
;
A
#
# COMPACT_ATOMS: atom_id res chain seq x y z
N ALA A 1 0.87 20.92 -21.11
CA ALA A 1 0.08 19.67 -21.25
C ALA A 1 0.62 18.67 -20.24
N THR A 2 -0.24 17.93 -19.53
CA THR A 2 0.21 16.81 -18.70
C THR A 2 0.74 15.71 -19.61
N PRO A 3 1.94 15.17 -19.38
CA PRO A 3 2.46 14.08 -20.22
C PRO A 3 1.54 12.86 -20.09
N THR A 4 1.22 12.24 -21.23
CA THR A 4 0.42 11.03 -21.31
C THR A 4 1.18 9.97 -22.11
N ILE A 5 1.00 8.71 -21.73
CA ILE A 5 1.51 7.55 -22.48
C ILE A 5 0.31 6.74 -22.97
N CYS A 6 0.45 6.07 -24.12
CA CYS A 6 -0.59 5.17 -24.59
C CYS A 6 -0.53 3.84 -23.84
N PHE A 7 -1.64 3.11 -23.83
CA PHE A 7 -1.73 1.84 -23.12
C PHE A 7 -0.73 0.79 -23.65
N GLN A 8 -0.45 0.79 -24.95
CA GLN A 8 0.53 -0.13 -25.53
C GLN A 8 1.95 0.12 -24.97
N THR A 9 2.36 1.39 -24.83
CA THR A 9 3.65 1.74 -24.21
C THR A 9 3.74 1.25 -22.76
N LEU A 10 2.63 1.33 -22.00
CA LEU A 10 2.58 0.79 -20.63
C LEU A 10 2.73 -0.74 -20.61
N LEU A 11 2.15 -1.47 -21.56
CA LEU A 11 2.34 -2.92 -21.67
C LEU A 11 3.77 -3.26 -22.08
N ASP A 12 4.30 -2.56 -23.08
CA ASP A 12 5.64 -2.81 -23.63
C ASP A 12 6.75 -2.52 -22.62
N SER A 13 6.51 -1.64 -21.64
CA SER A 13 7.46 -1.37 -20.56
C SER A 13 7.59 -2.53 -19.55
N LYS A 14 6.72 -3.55 -19.62
CA LYS A 14 6.73 -4.74 -18.77
C LYS A 14 6.87 -4.42 -17.27
N PRO A 15 5.95 -3.65 -16.68
CA PRO A 15 6.06 -3.25 -15.28
C PRO A 15 5.95 -4.46 -14.34
N ASP A 16 6.82 -4.52 -13.32
CA ASP A 16 6.73 -5.50 -12.24
C ASP A 16 5.64 -5.16 -11.21
N VAL A 17 5.29 -3.87 -11.09
CA VAL A 17 4.28 -3.32 -10.18
C VAL A 17 3.56 -2.17 -10.86
N VAL A 18 2.25 -2.06 -10.63
CA VAL A 18 1.46 -0.88 -11.00
C VAL A 18 0.79 -0.31 -9.75
N VAL A 19 1.08 0.95 -9.45
CA VAL A 19 0.45 1.67 -8.33
C VAL A 19 -0.43 2.79 -8.88
N PHE A 20 -1.72 2.75 -8.56
CA PHE A 20 -2.68 3.78 -8.93
C PHE A 20 -2.84 4.78 -7.78
N ALA A 21 -2.45 6.03 -8.02
CA ALA A 21 -2.53 7.14 -7.07
C ALA A 21 -3.43 8.26 -7.59
N LEU A 22 -4.73 7.98 -7.77
CA LEU A 22 -5.68 8.97 -8.29
C LEU A 22 -5.88 10.11 -7.29
N CYS A 23 -5.88 11.35 -7.77
CA CYS A 23 -6.13 12.52 -6.93
C CYS A 23 -7.61 12.66 -6.57
N GLY A 24 -7.90 13.12 -5.35
CA GLY A 24 -9.27 13.44 -4.91
C GLY A 24 -10.16 12.23 -4.60
N PHE A 25 -9.66 10.99 -4.68
CA PHE A 25 -10.43 9.77 -4.43
C PHE A 25 -9.79 8.89 -3.35
N GLY A 26 -10.63 8.30 -2.50
CA GLY A 26 -10.25 7.18 -1.64
C GLY A 26 -10.17 5.87 -2.43
N LEU A 27 -9.75 4.78 -1.78
CA LEU A 27 -9.43 3.51 -2.44
C LEU A 27 -10.58 2.93 -3.27
N SER A 28 -11.78 2.82 -2.68
CA SER A 28 -12.96 2.26 -3.37
C SER A 28 -13.35 3.09 -4.60
N ARG A 29 -13.43 4.42 -4.45
CA ARG A 29 -13.74 5.31 -5.57
C ARG A 29 -12.67 5.25 -6.67
N ALA A 30 -11.39 5.25 -6.29
CA ALA A 30 -10.30 5.16 -7.25
C ALA A 30 -10.35 3.85 -8.05
N ALA A 31 -10.64 2.72 -7.40
CA ALA A 31 -10.80 1.43 -8.07
C ALA A 31 -11.98 1.42 -9.05
N SER A 32 -13.11 2.01 -8.66
CA SER A 32 -14.29 2.16 -9.54
C SER A 32 -13.98 3.00 -10.78
N GLU A 33 -13.24 4.09 -10.61
CA GLU A 33 -12.79 4.95 -11.73
C GLU A 33 -11.83 4.22 -12.67
N ILE A 34 -10.89 3.44 -12.12
CA ILE A 34 -9.97 2.60 -12.91
C ILE A 34 -10.79 1.58 -13.72
N SER A 35 -11.70 0.85 -13.08
CA SER A 35 -12.53 -0.16 -13.74
C SER A 35 -13.52 0.42 -14.75
N SER A 36 -13.93 1.69 -14.59
CA SER A 36 -14.82 2.37 -15.53
C SER A 36 -14.05 2.95 -16.71
N SER A 37 -12.85 3.49 -16.45
CA SER A 37 -11.99 4.09 -17.47
C SER A 37 -11.26 3.04 -18.32
N TRP A 38 -10.90 1.92 -17.70
CA TRP A 38 -10.27 0.79 -18.36
C TRP A 38 -11.24 -0.36 -18.42
N ASN A 39 -11.48 -0.91 -19.61
CA ASN A 39 -12.26 -2.14 -19.72
C ASN A 39 -11.52 -3.32 -19.06
N GLN A 40 -12.29 -4.38 -18.74
CA GLN A 40 -11.77 -5.60 -18.11
C GLN A 40 -10.55 -6.18 -18.86
N LYS A 41 -10.60 -6.18 -20.20
CA LYS A 41 -9.49 -6.69 -21.03
C LYS A 41 -8.16 -5.97 -20.76
N ARG A 42 -8.17 -4.63 -20.61
CA ARG A 42 -6.94 -3.87 -20.30
C ARG A 42 -6.40 -4.22 -18.92
N ILE A 43 -7.29 -4.35 -17.94
CA ILE A 43 -6.91 -4.75 -16.58
C ILE A 43 -6.30 -6.16 -16.61
N ASP A 44 -6.92 -7.11 -17.31
CA ASP A 44 -6.43 -8.47 -17.43
C ASP A 44 -5.06 -8.54 -18.13
N GLN A 45 -4.88 -7.78 -19.23
CA GLN A 45 -3.61 -7.71 -19.95
C GLN A 45 -2.50 -7.17 -19.04
N LEU A 46 -2.75 -6.08 -18.31
CA LEU A 46 -1.75 -5.52 -17.43
C LEU A 46 -1.48 -6.41 -16.22
N SER A 47 -2.52 -7.04 -15.67
CA SER A 47 -2.43 -8.01 -14.58
C SER A 47 -1.53 -9.20 -14.94
N GLN A 48 -1.66 -9.73 -16.16
CA GLN A 48 -0.77 -10.79 -16.65
C GLN A 48 0.70 -10.34 -16.74
N VAL A 49 0.95 -9.09 -17.14
CA VAL A 49 2.30 -8.55 -17.27
C VAL A 49 2.97 -8.33 -15.90
N CYS A 50 2.21 -7.81 -14.92
CA CYS A 50 2.74 -7.51 -13.58
C CYS A 50 2.44 -8.59 -12.53
N ASN A 51 2.08 -9.82 -12.93
CA ASN A 51 1.75 -10.93 -12.02
C ASN A 51 0.71 -10.56 -10.95
N SER A 52 -0.37 -9.89 -11.35
CA SER A 52 -1.44 -9.38 -10.48
C SER A 52 -0.98 -8.36 -9.41
N ARG A 53 0.24 -7.81 -9.51
CA ARG A 53 0.75 -6.78 -8.59
C ARG A 53 0.27 -5.38 -8.98
N MET A 54 -1.03 -5.19 -8.85
CA MET A 54 -1.72 -3.92 -9.09
C MET A 54 -2.30 -3.40 -7.78
N PHE A 55 -1.87 -2.22 -7.36
CA PHE A 55 -2.22 -1.63 -6.07
C PHE A 55 -2.90 -0.27 -6.24
N VAL A 56 -3.81 0.05 -5.33
CA VAL A 56 -4.45 1.35 -5.22
C VAL A 56 -3.98 1.99 -3.93
N VAL A 57 -3.53 3.24 -4.02
CA VAL A 57 -3.12 4.05 -2.86
C VAL A 57 -4.00 5.28 -2.76
N ASP A 58 -4.14 5.81 -1.54
CA ASP A 58 -4.80 7.09 -1.34
C ASP A 58 -3.92 8.24 -1.87
N GLY A 59 -4.05 8.51 -3.17
CA GLY A 59 -3.29 9.53 -3.87
C GLY A 59 -3.57 10.94 -3.36
N ASN A 60 -4.75 11.17 -2.77
CA ASN A 60 -5.13 12.47 -2.21
C ASN A 60 -4.43 12.74 -0.88
N PHE A 61 -4.38 11.74 0.00
CA PHE A 61 -3.82 11.88 1.34
C PHE A 61 -2.29 11.74 1.35
N LEU A 62 -1.74 10.84 0.53
CA LEU A 62 -0.33 10.42 0.61
C LEU A 62 0.55 10.91 -0.53
N ILE A 63 0.08 10.97 -1.77
CA ILE A 63 0.99 11.20 -2.91
C ILE A 63 1.00 12.67 -3.33
N ASN A 64 -0.18 13.30 -3.41
CA ASN A 64 -0.31 14.68 -3.83
C ASN A 64 -0.20 15.63 -2.65
N ARG A 65 0.89 16.42 -2.59
CA ARG A 65 1.17 17.39 -1.50
C ARG A 65 1.30 16.71 -0.12
N SER A 66 2.14 15.68 -0.06
CA SER A 66 2.36 14.83 1.12
C SER A 66 2.78 15.57 2.39
N GLY A 67 3.46 16.73 2.29
CA GLY A 67 3.84 17.53 3.46
C GLY A 67 4.50 16.68 4.56
N PRO A 68 3.94 16.62 5.78
CA PRO A 68 4.50 15.81 6.87
C PRO A 68 4.37 14.28 6.65
N ARG A 69 3.56 13.84 5.67
CA ARG A 69 3.25 12.43 5.42
C ARG A 69 4.18 11.76 4.41
N VAL A 70 5.25 12.41 3.99
CA VAL A 70 6.21 11.81 3.02
C VAL A 70 6.74 10.46 3.51
N VAL A 71 6.93 10.30 4.82
CA VAL A 71 7.35 9.03 5.42
C VAL A 71 6.27 7.96 5.22
N GLU A 72 5.01 8.27 5.51
CA GLU A 72 3.87 7.35 5.28
C GLU A 72 3.73 7.00 3.79
N SER A 73 3.94 7.97 2.89
CA SER A 73 3.95 7.74 1.44
C SER A 73 5.03 6.74 1.03
N CYS A 74 6.23 6.89 1.58
CA CYS A 74 7.34 5.97 1.33
C CYS A 74 7.07 4.57 1.89
N GLU A 75 6.52 4.47 3.10
CA GLU A 75 6.13 3.20 3.73
C GLU A 75 5.09 2.47 2.85
N VAL A 76 4.03 3.16 2.43
CA VAL A 76 2.99 2.61 1.54
C VAL A 76 3.56 2.13 0.20
N LEU A 77 4.44 2.92 -0.42
CA LEU A 77 5.09 2.49 -1.66
C LEU A 77 6.05 1.32 -1.43
N ALA A 78 6.74 1.28 -0.29
CA ALA A 78 7.60 0.17 0.07
C ALA A 78 6.79 -1.13 0.20
N GLU A 79 5.67 -1.12 0.92
CA GLU A 79 4.80 -2.30 1.05
C GLU A 79 4.19 -2.77 -0.29
N ALA A 80 3.96 -1.86 -1.23
CA ALA A 80 3.45 -2.19 -2.56
C ALA A 80 4.54 -2.77 -3.48
N ILE A 81 5.78 -2.28 -3.38
CA ILE A 81 6.86 -2.63 -4.30
C ILE A 81 7.60 -3.89 -3.82
N HIS A 82 7.83 -4.00 -2.51
CA HIS A 82 8.64 -5.02 -1.85
C HIS A 82 7.74 -6.05 -1.15
N PRO A 83 7.55 -7.25 -1.72
CA PRO A 83 6.70 -8.28 -1.11
C PRO A 83 7.09 -8.64 0.32
N GLU A 84 8.38 -8.59 0.65
CA GLU A 84 8.93 -8.85 1.98
C GLU A 84 8.57 -7.79 3.02
N LEU A 85 8.16 -6.59 2.58
CA LEU A 85 7.69 -5.51 3.45
C LEU A 85 6.17 -5.39 3.47
N GLN A 86 5.43 -6.20 2.71
CA GLN A 86 3.99 -6.06 2.59
C GLN A 86 3.31 -6.24 3.96
N GLY A 87 2.62 -5.17 4.42
CA GLY A 87 1.97 -5.13 5.73
C GLY A 87 2.90 -4.85 6.92
N HIS A 88 4.21 -4.68 6.71
CA HIS A 88 5.18 -4.44 7.79
C HIS A 88 4.89 -3.15 8.58
N PHE A 89 4.52 -2.08 7.89
CA PHE A 89 4.13 -0.80 8.48
C PHE A 89 2.62 -0.71 8.76
N GLY A 90 1.85 -1.77 8.47
CA GLY A 90 0.41 -1.85 8.71
C GLY A 90 -0.45 -1.11 7.69
N HIS A 91 0.11 -0.66 6.56
CA HIS A 91 -0.65 0.12 5.57
C HIS A 91 -1.45 -0.76 4.62
N PHE A 92 -0.96 -1.94 4.25
CA PHE A 92 -1.61 -2.84 3.33
C PHE A 92 -2.92 -3.40 3.93
N GLY A 93 -4.02 -3.19 3.22
CA GLY A 93 -5.36 -3.53 3.70
C GLY A 93 -6.01 -2.45 4.56
N SER A 94 -5.31 -1.35 4.85
CA SER A 94 -5.87 -0.16 5.49
C SER A 94 -6.57 0.76 4.48
N SER A 95 -7.00 1.94 4.92
CA SER A 95 -7.54 2.98 4.04
C SER A 95 -6.48 3.71 3.20
N PHE A 96 -5.21 3.33 3.30
CA PHE A 96 -4.09 3.94 2.58
C PHE A 96 -3.60 3.15 1.37
N LEU A 97 -3.63 1.82 1.44
CA LEU A 97 -3.07 0.93 0.43
C LEU A 97 -3.83 -0.39 0.39
N THR A 98 -4.19 -0.86 -0.80
CA THR A 98 -4.67 -2.24 -1.00
C THR A 98 -4.46 -2.69 -2.45
N SER A 99 -4.74 -3.96 -2.75
CA SER A 99 -4.73 -4.46 -4.13
C SER A 99 -5.94 -3.94 -4.91
N LEU A 100 -5.82 -3.80 -6.24
CA LEU A 100 -6.95 -3.36 -7.08
C LEU A 100 -8.17 -4.28 -6.94
N SER A 101 -7.95 -5.60 -6.87
CA SER A 101 -9.02 -6.58 -6.72
C SER A 101 -9.77 -6.45 -5.39
N GLN A 102 -9.06 -6.15 -4.30
CA GLN A 102 -9.66 -5.89 -2.99
C GLN A 102 -10.35 -4.51 -2.96
N ALA A 103 -9.75 -3.48 -3.57
CA ALA A 103 -10.33 -2.14 -3.62
C ALA A 103 -11.69 -2.11 -4.31
N LEU A 104 -11.89 -2.93 -5.36
CA LEU A 104 -13.17 -3.07 -6.06
C LEU A 104 -14.29 -3.67 -5.20
N GLN A 105 -13.94 -4.32 -4.08
CA GLN A 105 -14.89 -4.95 -3.16
C GLN A 105 -15.12 -4.12 -1.90
N LEU A 106 -14.37 -3.02 -1.70
CA LEU A 106 -14.50 -2.18 -0.52
C LEU A 106 -15.79 -1.35 -0.57
N PRO A 107 -16.56 -1.29 0.53
CA PRO A 107 -17.67 -0.35 0.64
C PRO A 107 -17.13 1.09 0.61
N GLU A 108 -17.91 2.03 0.06
CA GLU A 108 -17.61 3.44 0.27
C GLU A 108 -17.77 3.77 1.76
N SER A 109 -16.73 4.32 2.38
CA SER A 109 -16.77 4.75 3.77
C SER A 109 -16.18 6.15 3.95
N PRO A 110 -16.75 6.95 4.86
CA PRO A 110 -16.15 8.22 5.25
C PRO A 110 -14.92 7.93 6.11
N ASP A 111 -13.75 8.14 5.53
CA ASP A 111 -12.49 7.75 6.15
C ASP A 111 -12.07 8.71 7.27
N LEU A 112 -12.08 8.22 8.51
CA LEU A 112 -11.19 8.76 9.54
C LEU A 112 -9.79 8.18 9.26
N LYS A 113 -8.91 9.00 8.68
CA LYS A 113 -7.55 8.59 8.30
C LYS A 113 -6.62 8.70 9.51
N VAL A 114 -6.29 7.57 10.12
CA VAL A 114 -5.35 7.48 11.24
C VAL A 114 -4.21 6.56 10.83
N ARG A 115 -2.97 7.00 11.07
CA ARG A 115 -1.77 6.20 10.81
C ARG A 115 -1.87 4.84 11.54
N PRO A 116 -1.73 3.70 10.84
CA PRO A 116 -1.70 2.39 11.49
C PRO A 116 -0.46 2.27 12.38
N GLN A 117 -0.53 1.43 13.41
CA GLN A 117 0.67 1.01 14.12
C GLN A 117 1.41 -0.01 13.25
N ALA A 118 2.74 0.09 13.19
CA ALA A 118 3.55 -0.92 12.52
C ALA A 118 3.29 -2.28 13.17
N VAL A 119 3.27 -3.34 12.36
CA VAL A 119 3.09 -4.69 12.88
C VAL A 119 4.38 -5.09 13.58
N GLU A 120 4.31 -5.45 14.87
CA GLU A 120 5.49 -5.92 15.59
C GLU A 120 6.06 -7.16 14.89
N ASP A 121 7.32 -7.08 14.49
CA ASP A 121 8.04 -8.17 13.84
C ASP A 121 8.07 -9.37 14.81
N ALA A 122 7.39 -10.47 14.46
CA ALA A 122 7.44 -11.74 15.21
C ALA A 122 8.85 -12.36 15.29
N ARG A 123 9.87 -11.68 14.77
CA ARG A 123 11.28 -12.06 14.76
C ARG A 123 12.06 -11.54 15.97
N ASN A 124 11.47 -10.71 16.83
CA ASN A 124 12.17 -10.16 18.01
C ASN A 124 11.68 -10.69 19.36
N VAL A 125 10.97 -11.83 19.38
CA VAL A 125 10.64 -12.53 20.63
C VAL A 125 11.62 -13.68 20.82
N LYS A 126 12.79 -13.37 21.37
CA LYS A 126 13.68 -14.22 22.18
C LYS A 126 15.02 -13.49 22.25
N ASP A 127 15.23 -12.78 23.36
CA ASP A 127 16.49 -12.64 24.09
C ASP A 127 16.30 -11.54 25.14
N ASP A 128 15.35 -11.76 26.06
CA ASP A 128 15.22 -10.99 27.31
C ASP A 128 14.67 -11.94 28.40
N GLU A 129 15.25 -13.14 28.52
CA GLU A 129 15.18 -13.94 29.75
C GLU A 129 16.61 -14.16 30.23
N GLU A 130 17.22 -13.14 30.82
CA GLU A 130 18.42 -13.32 31.64
C GLU A 130 18.30 -12.54 32.97
N ILE A 131 17.73 -13.25 33.95
CA ILE A 131 18.10 -13.26 35.38
C ILE A 131 18.06 -11.91 36.11
N ASP A 132 16.93 -11.59 36.74
CA ASP A 132 16.92 -10.80 37.97
C ASP A 132 16.70 -11.74 39.17
N SER A 133 17.80 -12.31 39.64
CA SER A 133 17.83 -12.97 40.95
C SER A 133 17.89 -11.89 42.03
N PRO A 134 17.02 -11.89 43.04
CA PRO A 134 17.11 -10.91 44.12
C PRO A 134 18.42 -11.08 44.87
N LEU A 135 19.28 -10.07 44.80
CA LEU A 135 20.45 -9.94 45.66
C LEU A 135 19.98 -9.81 47.10
N ASP A 136 20.13 -10.90 47.84
CA ASP A 136 20.05 -10.97 49.29
C ASP A 136 21.11 -10.02 49.87
N ASP A 137 20.68 -9.00 50.60
CA ASP A 137 21.55 -8.04 51.31
C ASP A 137 21.57 -8.39 52.81
N PRO A 138 22.66 -8.98 53.32
CA PRO A 138 22.93 -9.00 54.73
C PRO A 138 24.10 -8.06 55.01
N ARG A 139 23.82 -6.81 55.38
CA ARG A 139 24.66 -6.01 56.29
C ARG A 139 23.96 -4.76 56.84
#